data_AF-A0A1I3XYY3-F1
#
_entry.id   AF-A0A1I3XYY3-F1
#
_cell.length_a   1.000
_cell.length_b   1.000
_cell.length_c   1.000
_cell.angle_alpha   90.00
_cell.angle_beta   90.00
_cell.angle_gamma   90.00
#
_symmetry.space_group_name_H-M   'P 1'
#
loop_
_entity.id
_entity.type
_entity.pdbx_description
1 polymer ?
#
loop_
_entity_poly.entity_id
_entity_poly.type
_entity_poly.pdbx_seq_one_letter_code
_entity_poly.pdbx_strand_id
1 'polypeptide(L)'
;MNKNRLADTLIYLLTCITIIFIFIMLVAVDFPIILAALLSAAVGVFLLYIRGRKHRAQDGKHRLPKLSAEKQAFYESKGLGKEDIQYFRQTMQNAKIQIKKIETNLHATGKLKAIENRNNTIHLTKSLFREIIKEPNRLHEVDQFLYVHLPSLADLSEKYVEIDNHQAKSKATYDMLDRSSQTLDKMCQQIAEDYVEFKSDDIEDMEVEVELAKRSLDKDNGFNQESIQNDEV
;
A
#
# COMPACT_ATOMS: atom_id res chain seq x y z
N MET A 1 25.69 -10.75 2.37
CA MET A 1 25.06 -11.86 3.12
C MET A 1 23.67 -11.37 3.56
N ASN A 2 22.58 -11.93 3.01
CA ASN A 2 21.21 -11.43 3.23
C ASN A 2 20.87 -11.36 4.72
N LYS A 3 20.55 -10.17 5.24
CA LYS A 3 20.31 -9.90 6.67
C LYS A 3 19.13 -10.72 7.22
N ASN A 4 18.14 -11.03 6.38
CA ASN A 4 17.01 -11.90 6.73
C ASN A 4 17.48 -13.33 7.01
N ARG A 5 18.46 -13.84 6.25
CA ARG A 5 19.06 -15.16 6.50
C ARG A 5 19.82 -15.19 7.83
N LEU A 6 20.47 -14.09 8.21
CA LEU A 6 21.16 -13.98 9.50
C LEU A 6 20.20 -13.97 10.70
N ALA A 7 19.12 -13.19 10.61
CA ALA A 7 18.07 -13.17 11.62
C ALA A 7 17.41 -14.55 11.76
N ASP A 8 17.12 -15.21 10.64
CA ASP A 8 16.57 -16.57 10.64
C ASP A 8 17.55 -17.56 11.28
N THR A 9 18.85 -17.52 10.93
CA THR A 9 19.87 -18.38 11.56
C THR A 9 20.01 -18.15 13.06
N LEU A 10 19.90 -16.90 13.54
CA LEU A 10 19.95 -16.58 14.96
C LEU A 10 18.72 -17.11 15.70
N ILE A 11 17.56 -17.07 15.07
CA ILE A 11 16.33 -17.60 15.67
C ILE A 11 16.35 -19.13 15.70
N TYR A 12 16.86 -19.80 14.66
CA TYR A 12 17.08 -21.25 14.69
C TYR A 12 18.07 -21.63 15.78
N LEU A 13 19.16 -20.89 15.92
CA LEU A 13 20.13 -21.07 17.01
C LEU A 13 19.47 -20.97 18.39
N LEU A 14 18.66 -19.93 18.61
CA LEU A 14 17.92 -19.73 19.86
C LEU A 14 16.95 -20.89 20.14
N THR A 15 16.23 -21.38 19.13
CA THR A 15 15.34 -22.53 19.30
C THR A 15 16.11 -23.81 19.66
N CYS A 16 17.27 -24.05 19.05
CA CYS A 16 18.14 -25.17 19.42
C CYS A 16 18.61 -25.06 20.88
N ILE A 17 19.00 -23.86 21.33
CA ILE A 17 19.41 -23.61 22.72
C ILE A 17 18.26 -23.91 23.69
N THR A 18 17.04 -23.48 23.38
CA THR A 18 15.88 -23.76 24.25
C THR A 18 15.55 -25.25 24.34
N ILE A 19 15.69 -26.01 23.23
CA ILE A 19 15.48 -27.47 23.22
C ILE A 19 16.52 -28.16 24.10
N ILE A 20 17.79 -27.78 23.98
CA ILE A 20 18.89 -28.34 24.76
C ILE A 20 18.71 -28.02 26.25
N PHE A 21 18.32 -26.79 26.59
CA PHE A 21 18.07 -26.38 27.97
C PHE A 21 16.95 -27.20 28.62
N ILE A 22 15.84 -27.41 27.91
CA ILE A 22 14.72 -28.23 28.40
C ILE A 22 15.15 -29.69 28.59
N PHE A 23 15.95 -30.24 27.67
CA PHE A 23 16.48 -31.60 27.79
C PHE A 23 17.38 -31.77 29.02
N ILE A 24 18.32 -30.84 29.24
CA ILE A 24 19.22 -30.86 30.39
C ILE A 24 18.43 -30.73 31.70
N MET A 25 17.43 -29.84 31.74
CA MET A 25 16.59 -29.64 32.92
C MET A 25 15.78 -30.89 33.27
N LEU A 26 15.25 -31.62 32.27
CA LEU A 26 14.51 -32.86 32.51
C LEU A 26 15.40 -33.98 33.06
N VAL A 27 16.61 -34.12 32.51
CA VAL A 27 17.58 -35.14 32.97
C VAL A 27 18.04 -34.84 34.40
N ALA A 28 18.15 -33.56 34.79
CA ALA A 28 18.51 -33.16 36.15
C ALA A 28 17.45 -33.52 37.22
N VAL A 29 16.22 -33.88 36.82
CA VAL A 29 15.14 -34.33 37.70
C VAL A 29 14.96 -35.87 37.61
N ASP A 30 16.02 -36.60 37.24
CA ASP A 30 16.05 -38.06 37.08
C ASP A 30 14.99 -38.62 36.12
N PHE A 31 14.53 -37.81 35.16
CA PHE A 31 13.55 -38.24 34.16
C PHE A 31 14.18 -39.22 33.16
N PRO A 32 13.45 -40.25 32.70
CA PRO A 32 13.97 -41.21 31.73
C PRO A 32 14.45 -40.53 30.45
N ILE A 33 15.71 -40.79 30.08
CA ILE A 33 16.43 -40.12 28.99
C ILE A 33 15.69 -40.22 27.65
N ILE A 34 15.13 -41.39 27.33
CA ILE A 34 14.38 -41.63 26.07
C ILE A 34 13.14 -40.73 26.00
N LEU A 35 12.45 -40.59 27.12
CA LEU A 35 11.23 -39.81 27.25
C LEU A 35 11.54 -38.29 27.25
N ALA A 36 12.67 -37.89 27.85
CA ALA A 36 13.19 -36.52 27.80
C ALA A 36 13.56 -36.08 26.37
N ALA A 37 14.19 -36.97 25.61
CA ALA A 37 14.51 -36.73 24.20
C ALA A 37 13.25 -36.55 23.34
N LEU A 38 12.21 -37.37 23.57
CA LEU A 38 10.93 -37.25 22.87
C LEU A 38 10.21 -35.94 23.17
N LEU A 39 10.12 -35.54 24.44
CA LEU A 39 9.43 -34.30 24.84
C LEU A 39 10.14 -33.05 24.32
N SER A 40 11.46 -33.00 24.41
CA SER A 40 12.25 -31.86 23.91
C SER A 40 12.15 -31.73 22.39
N ALA A 41 12.18 -32.85 21.65
CA ALA A 41 11.93 -32.86 20.20
C ALA A 41 10.51 -32.41 19.85
N ALA A 42 9.49 -32.85 20.60
CA ALA A 42 8.10 -32.46 20.38
C ALA A 42 7.88 -30.95 20.58
N VAL A 43 8.49 -30.36 21.61
CA VAL A 43 8.48 -28.89 21.84
C VAL A 43 9.17 -28.16 20.68
N GLY A 44 10.32 -28.67 20.22
CA GLY A 44 11.02 -28.12 19.06
C GLY A 44 10.16 -28.10 17.79
N VAL A 45 9.53 -29.22 17.46
CA VAL A 45 8.60 -29.35 16.31
C VAL A 45 7.40 -28.41 16.47
N PHE A 46 6.83 -28.31 17.68
CA PHE A 46 5.71 -27.43 17.98
C PHE A 46 6.07 -25.94 17.80
N LEU A 47 7.24 -25.51 18.27
CA LEU A 47 7.74 -24.15 18.08
C LEU A 47 7.99 -23.83 16.61
N LEU A 48 8.59 -24.77 15.85
CA LEU A 48 8.77 -24.65 14.41
C LEU A 48 7.42 -24.58 13.67
N TYR A 49 6.43 -25.36 14.10
CA TYR A 49 5.08 -25.36 13.52
C TYR A 49 4.33 -24.05 13.76
N ILE A 50 4.38 -23.49 14.99
CA ILE A 50 3.80 -22.18 15.31
C ILE A 50 4.49 -21.08 14.51
N ARG A 51 5.81 -21.13 14.39
CA ARG A 51 6.58 -20.11 13.66
C ARG A 51 6.40 -20.19 12.15
N GLY A 52 6.31 -21.39 11.59
CA GLY A 52 5.90 -21.62 10.20
C GLY A 52 4.51 -21.03 9.92
N ARG A 53 3.59 -21.10 10.90
CA ARG A 53 2.28 -20.44 10.82
C ARG A 53 2.37 -18.90 10.85
N LYS A 54 3.29 -18.33 11.62
CA LYS A 54 3.50 -16.87 11.71
C LYS A 54 4.13 -16.27 10.45
N HIS A 55 5.05 -16.97 9.79
CA HIS A 55 5.57 -16.58 8.46
C HIS A 55 4.51 -16.77 7.36
N ARG A 56 3.72 -17.85 7.40
CA ARG A 56 2.59 -18.04 6.47
C ARG A 56 1.42 -17.08 6.68
N ALA A 57 1.29 -16.47 7.86
CA ALA A 57 0.26 -15.48 8.13
C ALA A 57 0.49 -14.16 7.36
N GLN A 58 1.72 -13.91 6.91
CA GLN A 58 2.04 -12.79 6.03
C GLN A 58 1.62 -13.07 4.56
N ASP A 59 1.51 -14.35 4.17
CA ASP A 59 0.98 -14.84 2.89
C ASP A 59 -0.50 -15.26 2.96
N GLY A 60 -1.21 -14.82 4.00
CA GLY A 60 -2.63 -15.08 4.14
C GLY A 60 -3.40 -14.29 3.09
N LYS A 61 -3.86 -14.97 2.02
CA LYS A 61 -4.99 -14.51 1.18
C LYS A 61 -6.05 -13.96 2.14
N HIS A 62 -6.11 -12.63 2.26
CA HIS A 62 -7.06 -11.99 3.16
C HIS A 62 -8.43 -12.41 2.65
N ARG A 63 -9.13 -13.25 3.44
CA ARG A 63 -10.43 -13.77 3.03
C ARG A 63 -11.33 -12.56 2.78
N LEU A 64 -11.76 -12.41 1.52
CA LEU A 64 -12.63 -11.31 1.15
C LEU A 64 -13.87 -11.36 2.05
N PRO A 65 -14.35 -10.22 2.57
CA PRO A 65 -15.59 -10.20 3.33
C PRO A 65 -16.73 -10.79 2.49
N LYS A 66 -17.76 -11.36 3.12
CA LYS A 66 -18.92 -11.86 2.38
C LYS A 66 -19.54 -10.72 1.56
N LEU A 67 -19.88 -11.02 0.30
CA LEU A 67 -20.50 -10.06 -0.59
C LEU A 67 -21.99 -9.95 -0.26
N SER A 68 -22.45 -8.74 0.10
CA SER A 68 -23.88 -8.50 0.30
C SER A 68 -24.60 -8.47 -1.04
N ALA A 69 -25.89 -8.80 -1.05
CA ALA A 69 -26.72 -8.74 -2.25
C ALA A 69 -26.73 -7.34 -2.88
N GLU A 70 -26.78 -6.29 -2.05
CA GLU A 70 -26.70 -4.90 -2.49
C GLU A 70 -25.40 -4.59 -3.26
N LYS A 71 -24.25 -5.02 -2.72
CA LYS A 71 -22.95 -4.80 -3.40
C LYS A 71 -22.81 -5.63 -4.65
N GLN A 72 -23.33 -6.86 -4.66
CA GLN A 72 -23.39 -7.68 -5.87
C GLN A 72 -24.18 -6.96 -6.96
N ALA A 73 -25.39 -6.48 -6.64
CA ALA A 73 -26.24 -5.75 -7.57
C ALA A 73 -25.59 -4.45 -8.07
N PHE A 74 -24.84 -3.73 -7.21
CA PHE A 74 -24.06 -2.56 -7.62
C PHE A 74 -22.98 -2.90 -8.66
N TYR A 75 -22.22 -3.98 -8.46
CA TYR A 75 -21.19 -4.34 -9.44
C TYR A 75 -21.80 -4.84 -10.75
N GLU A 76 -22.88 -5.62 -10.67
CA GLU A 76 -23.62 -6.08 -11.85
C GLU A 76 -24.23 -4.90 -12.63
N SER A 77 -24.74 -3.87 -11.94
CA SER A 77 -25.26 -2.66 -12.59
C SER A 77 -24.17 -1.80 -13.26
N LYS A 78 -22.91 -1.99 -12.85
CA LYS A 78 -21.72 -1.43 -13.51
C LYS A 78 -21.18 -2.32 -14.62
N GLY A 79 -21.85 -3.43 -14.95
CA GLY A 79 -21.53 -4.30 -16.08
C GLY A 79 -20.49 -5.39 -15.77
N LEU A 80 -20.15 -5.63 -14.50
CA LEU A 80 -19.17 -6.67 -14.16
C LEU A 80 -19.82 -8.06 -14.08
N GLY A 81 -19.17 -9.04 -14.70
CA GLY A 81 -19.49 -10.46 -14.54
C GLY A 81 -19.05 -11.01 -13.17
N LYS A 82 -19.47 -12.24 -12.84
CA LYS A 82 -19.14 -12.85 -11.53
C LYS A 82 -17.63 -13.00 -11.30
N GLU A 83 -16.88 -13.43 -12.33
CA GLU A 83 -15.42 -13.52 -12.24
C GLU A 83 -14.77 -12.14 -12.08
N ASP A 84 -15.24 -11.14 -12.83
CA ASP A 84 -14.72 -9.76 -12.77
C ASP A 84 -14.97 -9.14 -11.41
N ILE A 85 -16.14 -9.38 -10.81
CA ILE A 85 -16.45 -8.95 -9.44
C ILE A 85 -15.45 -9.56 -8.45
N GLN A 86 -15.15 -10.85 -8.58
CA GLN A 86 -14.20 -11.50 -7.69
C GLN A 86 -12.79 -10.93 -7.88
N TYR A 87 -12.36 -10.75 -9.12
CA TYR A 87 -11.07 -10.17 -9.47
C TYR A 87 -10.93 -8.75 -8.93
N PHE A 88 -11.87 -7.86 -9.26
CA PHE A 88 -11.94 -6.49 -8.78
C PHE A 88 -11.82 -6.43 -7.26
N ARG A 89 -12.62 -7.22 -6.55
CA ARG A 89 -12.61 -7.21 -5.08
C ARG A 89 -11.29 -7.71 -4.50
N GLN A 90 -10.66 -8.70 -5.12
CA GLN A 90 -9.34 -9.18 -4.71
C GLN A 90 -8.27 -8.11 -4.94
N THR A 91 -8.28 -7.46 -6.10
CA THR A 91 -7.36 -6.38 -6.45
C THR A 91 -7.51 -5.20 -5.49
N MET A 92 -8.74 -4.74 -5.23
CA MET A 92 -8.98 -3.65 -4.30
C MET A 92 -8.65 -4.00 -2.84
N GLN A 93 -8.81 -5.27 -2.44
CA GLN A 93 -8.35 -5.71 -1.13
C GLN A 93 -6.82 -5.64 -1.01
N ASN A 94 -6.09 -6.04 -2.04
CA ASN A 94 -4.62 -5.97 -2.07
C ASN A 94 -4.15 -4.52 -2.05
N ALA A 95 -4.74 -3.66 -2.90
CA ALA A 95 -4.44 -2.24 -2.93
C ALA A 95 -4.66 -1.59 -1.55
N LYS A 96 -5.79 -1.88 -0.88
CA LYS A 96 -6.07 -1.37 0.47
C LYS A 96 -4.97 -1.72 1.49
N ILE A 97 -4.38 -2.91 1.40
CA ILE A 97 -3.28 -3.33 2.28
C ILE A 97 -2.03 -2.49 1.99
N GLN A 98 -1.69 -2.33 0.70
CA GLN A 98 -0.54 -1.52 0.28
C GLN A 98 -0.69 -0.05 0.69
N ILE A 99 -1.88 0.54 0.53
CA ILE A 99 -2.18 1.92 0.96
C ILE A 99 -1.91 2.11 2.45
N LYS A 100 -2.36 1.17 3.28
CA LYS A 100 -2.11 1.24 4.74
C LYS A 100 -0.63 1.13 5.07
N LYS A 101 0.10 0.29 4.34
CA LYS A 101 1.56 0.13 4.49
C LYS A 101 2.28 1.42 4.12
N ILE A 102 1.92 2.05 3.01
CA ILE A 102 2.43 3.35 2.57
C ILE A 102 2.14 4.43 3.62
N GLU A 103 0.90 4.54 4.08
CA GLU A 103 0.50 5.50 5.12
C GLU A 103 1.36 5.35 6.39
N THR A 104 1.53 4.12 6.85
CA THR A 104 2.37 3.82 8.03
C THR A 104 3.83 4.22 7.79
N ASN A 105 4.41 3.83 6.66
CA ASN A 105 5.83 4.01 6.39
C ASN A 105 6.19 5.46 6.10
N LEU A 106 5.36 6.19 5.36
CA LEU A 106 5.64 7.58 5.01
C LEU A 106 5.62 8.50 6.23
N HIS A 107 4.88 8.17 7.28
CA HIS A 107 4.89 8.91 8.54
C HIS A 107 5.94 8.45 9.55
N ALA A 108 6.68 7.37 9.26
CA ALA A 108 7.60 6.76 10.22
C ALA A 108 8.88 7.55 10.49
N THR A 109 9.35 8.36 9.54
CA THR A 109 10.59 9.14 9.67
C THR A 109 10.39 10.58 9.22
N GLY A 110 11.18 11.52 9.76
CA GLY A 110 11.07 12.93 9.38
C GLY A 110 11.29 13.18 7.88
N LYS A 111 12.21 12.44 7.25
CA LYS A 111 12.50 12.58 5.81
C LYS A 111 11.34 12.10 4.93
N LEU A 112 10.76 10.94 5.25
CA LEU A 112 9.60 10.44 4.50
C LEU A 112 8.35 11.30 4.73
N LYS A 113 8.18 11.82 5.95
CA LYS A 113 7.07 12.73 6.25
C LYS A 113 7.18 14.03 5.47
N ALA A 114 8.39 14.56 5.27
CA ALA A 114 8.59 15.73 4.41
C ALA A 114 8.22 15.45 2.94
N ILE A 115 8.57 14.26 2.43
CA ILE A 115 8.18 13.80 1.09
C ILE A 115 6.66 13.68 0.97
N GLU A 116 6.01 13.07 1.95
CA GLU A 116 4.55 12.91 1.98
C GLU A 116 3.83 14.25 2.02
N ASN A 117 4.25 15.19 2.89
CA ASN A 117 3.69 16.54 2.94
C ASN A 117 3.83 17.29 1.61
N ARG A 118 4.95 17.12 0.91
CA ARG A 118 5.18 17.79 -0.38
C ARG A 118 4.28 17.25 -1.49
N ASN A 119 4.07 15.94 -1.52
CA ASN A 119 3.38 15.27 -2.63
C ASN A 119 1.91 14.94 -2.32
N ASN A 120 1.47 15.06 -1.06
CA ASN A 120 0.13 14.70 -0.60
C ASN A 120 -0.26 13.23 -0.93
N THR A 121 0.73 12.33 -0.99
CA THR A 121 0.60 10.98 -1.56
C THR A 121 -0.50 10.15 -0.90
N ILE A 122 -0.59 10.18 0.43
CA ILE A 122 -1.57 9.37 1.18
C ILE A 122 -3.00 9.78 0.82
N HIS A 123 -3.26 11.09 0.73
CA HIS A 123 -4.56 11.59 0.34
C HIS A 123 -4.90 11.16 -1.09
N LEU A 124 -3.99 11.41 -2.05
CA LEU A 124 -4.20 11.10 -3.47
C LEU A 124 -4.45 9.60 -3.68
N THR A 125 -3.63 8.75 -3.05
CA THR A 125 -3.80 7.30 -3.13
C THR A 125 -5.16 6.83 -2.59
N LYS A 126 -5.61 7.39 -1.46
CA LYS A 126 -6.93 7.08 -0.88
C LYS A 126 -8.08 7.63 -1.72
N SER A 127 -7.89 8.78 -2.36
CA SER A 127 -8.87 9.36 -3.26
C SER A 127 -8.99 8.52 -4.53
N LEU A 128 -7.89 8.23 -5.23
CA LEU A 128 -7.88 7.34 -6.40
C LEU A 128 -8.54 5.99 -6.09
N PHE A 129 -8.19 5.37 -4.95
CA PHE A 129 -8.81 4.12 -4.49
C PHE A 129 -10.35 4.21 -4.35
N ARG A 130 -10.87 5.34 -3.85
CA ARG A 130 -12.31 5.56 -3.71
C ARG A 130 -12.97 5.76 -5.07
N GLU A 131 -12.32 6.47 -5.98
CA GLU A 131 -12.84 6.71 -7.33
C GLU A 131 -12.92 5.40 -8.14
N ILE A 132 -11.88 4.55 -8.07
CA ILE A 132 -11.90 3.21 -8.68
C ILE A 132 -13.05 2.35 -8.12
N ILE A 133 -13.39 2.48 -6.83
CA ILE A 133 -14.53 1.75 -6.23
C ILE A 133 -15.89 2.21 -6.78
N LYS A 134 -16.02 3.49 -7.12
CA LYS A 134 -17.26 4.02 -7.71
C LYS A 134 -17.44 3.57 -9.16
N GLU A 135 -16.34 3.35 -9.87
CA GLU A 135 -16.30 3.05 -11.30
C GLU A 135 -15.51 1.74 -11.56
N PRO A 136 -16.01 0.60 -11.06
CA PRO A 136 -15.26 -0.66 -11.08
C PRO A 136 -15.01 -1.22 -12.49
N ASN A 137 -15.77 -0.77 -13.49
CA ASN A 137 -15.60 -1.11 -14.90
C ASN A 137 -14.36 -0.44 -15.53
N ARG A 138 -13.85 0.64 -14.93
CA ARG A 138 -12.64 1.36 -15.36
C ARG A 138 -11.35 0.84 -14.73
N LEU A 139 -11.39 -0.35 -14.08
CA LEU A 139 -10.22 -0.92 -13.40
C LEU A 139 -8.98 -1.03 -14.31
N HIS A 140 -9.19 -1.29 -15.61
CA HIS A 140 -8.12 -1.43 -16.60
C HIS A 140 -7.33 -0.14 -16.85
N GLU A 141 -7.93 1.03 -16.57
CA GLU A 141 -7.27 2.34 -16.75
C GLU A 141 -6.23 2.62 -15.66
N VAL A 142 -6.25 1.86 -14.57
CA VAL A 142 -5.38 2.06 -13.40
C VAL A 142 -4.44 0.87 -13.15
N ASP A 143 -4.17 0.06 -14.18
CA ASP A 143 -3.31 -1.11 -14.06
C ASP A 143 -1.90 -0.75 -13.58
N GLN A 144 -1.33 0.36 -14.08
CA GLN A 144 0.01 0.79 -13.67
C GLN A 144 0.04 1.25 -12.20
N PHE A 145 -0.96 1.99 -11.76
CA PHE A 145 -1.15 2.34 -10.35
C PHE A 145 -1.23 1.08 -9.47
N LEU A 146 -2.10 0.13 -9.81
CA LEU A 146 -2.42 -1.04 -8.99
C LEU A 146 -1.29 -2.08 -8.92
N TYR A 147 -0.58 -2.29 -10.03
CA TYR A 147 0.39 -3.39 -10.15
C TYR A 147 1.85 -2.95 -10.15
N VAL A 148 2.14 -1.66 -10.35
CA VAL A 148 3.52 -1.15 -10.40
C VAL A 148 3.75 -0.10 -9.33
N HIS A 149 3.05 1.03 -9.38
CA HIS A 149 3.38 2.18 -8.54
C HIS A 149 3.06 1.92 -7.06
N LEU A 150 1.85 1.46 -6.77
CA LEU A 150 1.39 1.21 -5.40
C LEU A 150 2.20 0.11 -4.68
N PRO A 151 2.43 -1.09 -5.27
CA PRO A 151 3.24 -2.12 -4.62
C PRO A 151 4.69 -1.68 -4.43
N SER A 152 5.29 -1.04 -5.44
CA SER A 152 6.70 -0.63 -5.38
C SER A 152 6.92 0.44 -4.31
N LEU A 153 6.01 1.41 -4.18
CA LEU A 153 6.09 2.46 -3.16
C LEU A 153 5.95 1.86 -1.76
N ALA A 154 5.03 0.91 -1.58
CA ALA A 154 4.85 0.21 -0.32
C ALA A 154 6.11 -0.56 0.10
N ASP A 155 6.76 -1.24 -0.84
CA ASP A 155 7.94 -2.07 -0.56
C ASP A 155 9.21 -1.25 -0.36
N LEU A 156 9.46 -0.21 -1.17
CA LEU A 156 10.63 0.63 -1.00
C LEU A 156 10.53 1.46 0.29
N SER A 157 9.34 1.94 0.64
CA SER A 157 9.13 2.69 1.89
C SER A 157 9.33 1.80 3.12
N GLU A 158 8.89 0.54 3.08
CA GLU A 158 9.14 -0.40 4.17
C GLU A 158 10.63 -0.68 4.35
N LYS A 159 11.34 -0.99 3.25
CA LYS A 159 12.80 -1.22 3.28
C LYS A 159 13.56 0.01 3.76
N TYR A 160 13.13 1.20 3.37
CA TYR A 160 13.70 2.44 3.87
C TYR A 160 13.57 2.54 5.39
N VAL A 161 12.36 2.35 5.92
CA VAL A 161 12.09 2.43 7.37
C VAL A 161 12.86 1.37 8.15
N GLU A 162 12.93 0.15 7.63
CA GLU A 162 13.73 -0.93 8.22
C GLU A 162 15.21 -0.54 8.34
N ILE A 163 15.80 0.00 7.26
CA ILE A 163 17.20 0.38 7.23
C ILE A 163 17.47 1.61 8.11
N ASP A 164 16.57 2.60 8.10
CA ASP A 164 16.75 3.81 8.90
C ASP A 164 16.67 3.53 10.41
N ASN A 165 15.90 2.53 10.83
CA ASN A 165 15.81 2.12 12.24
C ASN A 165 17.04 1.33 12.75
N HIS A 166 18.01 0.98 11.89
CA HIS A 166 19.22 0.31 12.34
C HIS A 166 20.14 1.24 13.16
N GLN A 167 20.62 0.77 14.32
CA GLN A 167 21.48 1.55 15.22
C GLN A 167 22.90 1.80 14.67
N ALA A 168 23.47 0.83 13.93
CA ALA A 168 24.78 0.96 13.31
C ALA A 168 24.61 1.25 11.81
N LYS A 169 24.77 2.52 11.41
CA LYS A 169 24.72 2.96 10.01
C LYS A 169 26.11 3.41 9.54
N SER A 170 26.55 2.85 8.41
CA SER A 170 27.79 3.27 7.74
C SER A 170 27.54 4.48 6.85
N LYS A 171 28.58 5.19 6.40
CA LYS A 171 28.44 6.26 5.38
C LYS A 171 27.71 5.76 4.14
N ALA A 172 28.08 4.59 3.62
CA ALA A 172 27.41 3.98 2.47
C ALA A 172 25.92 3.69 2.72
N THR A 173 25.53 3.41 3.97
CA THR A 173 24.11 3.23 4.35
C THR A 173 23.34 4.56 4.27
N TYR A 174 23.94 5.66 4.73
CA TYR A 174 23.34 6.99 4.59
C TYR A 174 23.20 7.41 3.13
N ASP A 175 24.22 7.18 2.30
CA ASP A 175 24.15 7.47 0.86
C ASP A 175 23.05 6.66 0.16
N MET A 176 22.87 5.40 0.56
CA MET A 176 21.77 4.57 0.07
C MET A 176 20.40 5.11 0.51
N LEU A 177 20.23 5.44 1.79
CA LEU A 177 18.99 6.05 2.29
C LEU A 177 18.69 7.36 1.55
N ASP A 178 19.70 8.17 1.26
CA ASP A 178 19.52 9.39 0.50
C ASP A 178 18.96 9.14 -0.91
N ARG A 179 19.62 8.26 -1.69
CA ARG A 179 19.14 7.89 -3.03
C ARG A 179 17.75 7.24 -2.99
N SER A 180 17.49 6.39 -2.00
CA SER A 180 16.18 5.77 -1.80
C SER A 180 15.10 6.82 -1.52
N SER A 181 15.39 7.83 -0.70
CA SER A 181 14.43 8.91 -0.43
C SER A 181 14.12 9.75 -1.68
N GLN A 182 15.12 10.02 -2.53
CA GLN A 182 14.90 10.70 -3.80
C GLN A 182 14.05 9.86 -4.76
N THR A 183 14.24 8.54 -4.74
CA THR A 183 13.44 7.61 -5.54
C THR A 183 11.99 7.55 -5.04
N LEU A 184 11.81 7.45 -3.72
CA LEU A 184 10.48 7.48 -3.08
C LEU A 184 9.71 8.76 -3.40
N ASP A 185 10.41 9.90 -3.46
CA ASP A 185 9.81 11.17 -3.86
C ASP A 185 9.28 11.15 -5.30
N LYS A 186 10.07 10.65 -6.25
CA LYS A 186 9.61 10.49 -7.64
C LYS A 186 8.43 9.53 -7.74
N MET A 187 8.46 8.42 -7.00
CA MET A 187 7.34 7.48 -6.98
C MET A 187 6.07 8.11 -6.39
N CYS A 188 6.21 9.01 -5.42
CA CYS A 188 5.07 9.78 -4.90
C CYS A 188 4.48 10.72 -5.96
N GLN A 189 5.32 11.31 -6.82
CA GLN A 189 4.88 12.13 -7.96
C GLN A 189 4.12 11.29 -9.00
N GLN A 190 4.59 10.08 -9.30
CA GLN A 190 3.89 9.17 -10.22
C GLN A 190 2.48 8.81 -9.72
N ILE A 191 2.28 8.65 -8.41
CA ILE A 191 0.94 8.45 -7.83
C ILE A 191 0.04 9.68 -8.05
N ALA A 192 0.61 10.89 -8.05
CA ALA A 192 -0.15 12.09 -8.35
C ALA A 192 -0.53 12.15 -9.84
N GLU A 193 0.36 11.72 -10.73
CA GLU A 193 0.07 11.57 -12.16
C GLU A 193 -1.04 10.55 -12.40
N ASP A 194 -0.98 9.36 -11.77
CA ASP A 194 -2.04 8.34 -11.86
C ASP A 194 -3.43 8.89 -11.46
N TYR A 195 -3.47 9.75 -10.43
CA TYR A 195 -4.72 10.36 -9.98
C TYR A 195 -5.26 11.36 -11.00
N VAL A 196 -4.39 12.19 -11.57
CA VAL A 196 -4.77 13.17 -12.60
C VAL A 196 -5.23 12.45 -13.87
N GLU A 197 -4.52 11.41 -14.29
CA GLU A 197 -4.87 10.60 -15.45
C GLU A 197 -6.24 9.95 -15.29
N PHE A 198 -6.54 9.34 -14.14
CA PHE A 198 -7.87 8.76 -13.90
C PHE A 198 -9.00 9.81 -13.92
N LYS A 199 -8.68 11.07 -13.64
CA LYS A 199 -9.59 12.20 -13.59
C LYS A 199 -9.53 13.11 -14.81
N SER A 200 -8.82 12.73 -15.87
CA SER A 200 -8.66 13.55 -17.07
C SER A 200 -10.01 13.97 -17.63
N ASP A 201 -10.94 13.02 -17.79
CA ASP A 201 -12.25 13.26 -18.39
C ASP A 201 -13.04 14.31 -17.58
N ASP A 202 -13.08 14.16 -16.26
CA ASP A 202 -13.75 15.12 -15.36
C ASP A 202 -13.10 16.53 -15.42
N ILE A 203 -11.78 16.59 -15.65
CA ILE A 203 -11.02 17.85 -15.72
C ILE A 203 -11.24 18.54 -17.07
N GLU A 204 -11.21 17.78 -18.17
CA GLU A 204 -11.49 18.28 -19.52
C GLU A 204 -12.92 18.83 -19.63
N ASP A 205 -13.89 18.12 -19.07
CA ASP A 205 -15.29 18.57 -19.01
C ASP A 205 -15.41 19.90 -18.25
N MET A 206 -14.72 20.02 -17.11
CA MET A 206 -14.70 21.27 -16.32
C MET A 206 -14.06 22.43 -17.09
N GLU A 207 -13.01 22.19 -17.87
CA GLU A 207 -12.38 23.22 -18.70
C GLU A 207 -13.35 23.77 -19.75
N VAL A 208 -14.10 22.88 -20.42
CA VAL A 208 -15.15 23.28 -21.36
C VAL A 208 -16.24 24.10 -20.67
N GLU A 209 -16.71 23.67 -19.50
CA GLU A 209 -17.72 24.42 -18.72
C GLU A 209 -17.22 25.83 -18.35
N VAL A 210 -15.96 25.95 -17.94
CA VAL A 210 -15.32 27.24 -17.64
C VAL A 210 -15.25 28.13 -18.89
N GLU A 211 -14.89 27.58 -20.05
CA GLU A 211 -14.87 28.34 -21.30
C GLU A 211 -16.26 28.82 -21.73
N LEU A 212 -17.29 27.99 -21.59
CA LEU A 212 -18.67 28.37 -21.88
C LEU A 212 -19.16 29.47 -20.94
N ALA A 213 -18.83 29.38 -19.65
CA ALA A 213 -19.14 30.42 -18.67
C ALA A 213 -18.46 31.74 -19.02
N LYS A 214 -17.15 31.73 -19.37
CA LYS A 214 -16.41 32.92 -19.82
C LYS A 214 -17.06 33.57 -21.04
N ARG A 215 -17.38 32.78 -22.08
CA ARG A 215 -18.06 33.30 -23.29
C ARG A 215 -19.43 33.90 -23.00
N SER A 216 -20.14 33.37 -22.02
CA SER A 216 -21.45 33.88 -21.61
C SER A 216 -21.32 35.23 -20.90
N LEU A 217 -20.34 35.37 -20.01
CA LEU A 217 -20.00 36.64 -19.37
C LEU A 217 -19.50 37.70 -20.37
N ASP A 218 -18.67 37.31 -21.34
CA ASP A 218 -18.18 38.24 -22.37
C ASP A 218 -19.30 38.72 -23.30
N LYS A 219 -20.27 37.85 -23.62
CA LYS A 219 -21.46 38.25 -24.38
C LYS A 219 -22.34 39.22 -23.60
N ASP A 220 -22.61 38.95 -22.32
CA ASP A 220 -23.39 39.85 -21.47
C ASP A 220 -22.70 41.21 -21.28
N ASN A 221 -21.37 41.24 -21.17
CA ASN A 221 -20.60 42.48 -21.13
C ASN A 221 -20.63 43.25 -22.47
N GLY A 222 -20.63 42.55 -23.61
CA GLY A 222 -20.78 43.16 -24.94
C GLY A 222 -22.15 43.80 -25.17
N PHE A 223 -23.24 43.16 -24.72
CA PHE A 223 -24.60 43.72 -24.78
C PHE A 223 -24.78 44.97 -23.91
N ASN A 224 -24.07 45.04 -22.78
CA ASN A 224 -24.08 46.22 -21.92
C ASN A 224 -23.28 47.40 -22.49
N GLN A 225 -22.37 47.18 -23.44
CA GLN A 225 -21.57 48.23 -24.06
C GLN A 225 -22.24 48.83 -25.31
N GLU A 226 -22.97 48.02 -26.08
CA GLU A 226 -23.78 48.49 -27.22
C GLU A 226 -25.05 49.23 -26.80
N SER A 227 -25.64 48.94 -25.63
CA SER A 227 -26.80 49.66 -25.12
C SER A 227 -26.46 51.06 -24.59
N ILE A 228 -25.27 51.24 -24.00
CA ILE A 228 -24.82 52.56 -23.51
C ILE A 228 -24.45 53.50 -24.67
N GLN A 229 -23.98 52.97 -25.80
CA GLN A 229 -23.57 53.79 -26.96
C GLN A 229 -24.76 54.27 -27.82
N ASN A 230 -25.92 53.62 -27.72
CA ASN A 230 -27.12 53.95 -28.53
C ASN A 230 -28.10 54.90 -27.83
N ASP A 231 -27.87 55.24 -26.56
CA ASP A 231 -28.68 56.21 -25.79
C ASP A 231 -28.12 57.66 -25.85
N GLU A 232 -27.07 57.92 -26.64
CA GLU A 232 -26.41 59.24 -26.78
C GLU A 232 -26.65 59.94 -28.14
N VAL A 233 -27.72 59.62 -28.88
CA VAL A 233 -28.09 60.32 -30.15
C VAL A 233 -29.46 60.97 -30.09
#